data_AF-A0A6C0F675-F1
#
_entry.id   AF-A0A6C0F675-F1
#
_cell.length_a   1.000
_cell.length_b   1.000
_cell.length_c   1.000
_cell.angle_alpha   90.00
_cell.angle_beta   90.00
_cell.angle_gamma   90.00
#
_symmetry.space_group_name_H-M   'P 1'
#
loop_
_entity.id
_entity.type
_entity.pdbx_description
1 polymer ?
#
loop_
_entity_poly.entity_id
_entity_poly.type
_entity_poly.pdbx_seq_one_letter_code
_entity_poly.pdbx_strand_id
1 'polypeptide(L)'
;MSQDISYIRNELNGFYEIESVYDINIGDIVKYITIDINDDEEYFHDGGKYIRMGDNVIYVDNGKITPVPIKHLNPDGSLIYKTRIFIKSDEIVNEEITEYEKIINNQQNIIEGITKQNIKLKEIVTALNEKNKKYKEALRKLVEAER
;
A
#
# COMPACT_ATOMS: atom_id res chain seq x y z
N MET A 1 -7.71 22.92 -16.18
CA MET A 1 -7.80 21.47 -16.38
C MET A 1 -6.70 21.03 -17.32
N SER A 2 -6.15 19.83 -17.16
CA SER A 2 -4.99 19.34 -17.92
C SER A 2 -5.07 17.83 -18.15
N GLN A 3 -4.46 17.36 -19.23
CA GLN A 3 -4.22 15.93 -19.52
C GLN A 3 -2.72 15.60 -19.51
N ASP A 4 -1.84 16.58 -19.25
CA ASP A 4 -0.40 16.35 -19.19
C ASP A 4 -0.04 15.53 -17.94
N ILE A 5 0.36 14.29 -18.16
CA ILE A 5 0.76 13.33 -17.12
C ILE A 5 1.88 13.90 -16.23
N SER A 6 2.83 14.66 -16.80
CA SER A 6 3.95 15.22 -16.04
C SER A 6 3.46 16.28 -15.06
N TYR A 7 2.56 17.14 -15.52
CA TYR A 7 1.89 18.13 -14.68
C TYR A 7 1.04 17.46 -13.59
N ILE A 8 0.20 16.50 -13.96
CA ILE A 8 -0.69 15.79 -13.02
C ILE A 8 0.12 15.12 -11.91
N ARG A 9 1.22 14.43 -12.25
CA ARG A 9 2.10 13.79 -11.25
C ARG A 9 2.70 14.79 -10.28
N ASN A 10 3.13 15.95 -10.77
CA ASN A 10 3.69 16.99 -9.92
C ASN A 10 2.63 17.59 -8.99
N GLU A 11 1.43 17.86 -9.50
CA GLU A 11 0.33 18.42 -8.72
C GLU A 11 -0.22 17.45 -7.68
N LEU A 12 -0.22 16.15 -7.95
CA LEU A 12 -0.67 15.12 -7.01
C LEU A 12 0.38 14.74 -5.96
N ASN A 13 1.55 15.37 -5.94
CA ASN A 13 2.54 15.10 -4.90
C ASN A 13 2.00 15.53 -3.52
N GLY A 14 1.95 14.58 -2.57
CA GLY A 14 1.35 14.79 -1.24
C GLY A 14 -0.18 14.68 -1.21
N PHE A 15 -0.81 14.29 -2.31
CA PHE A 15 -2.23 13.93 -2.37
C PHE A 15 -2.39 12.42 -2.46
N TYR A 16 -3.48 11.90 -1.90
CA TYR A 16 -3.86 10.49 -2.04
C TYR A 16 -5.28 10.37 -2.58
N GLU A 17 -5.51 9.32 -3.37
CA GLU A 17 -6.84 9.02 -3.89
C GLU A 17 -7.70 8.40 -2.80
N ILE A 18 -8.95 8.83 -2.71
CA ILE A 18 -9.94 8.27 -1.78
C ILE A 18 -11.00 7.49 -2.53
N GLU A 19 -11.47 6.41 -1.91
CA GLU A 19 -12.54 5.60 -2.49
C GLU A 19 -13.93 6.15 -2.19
N SER A 20 -14.07 6.84 -1.05
CA SER A 20 -15.31 7.31 -0.46
C SER A 20 -15.25 8.81 -0.14
N VAL A 21 -16.25 9.56 -0.62
CA VAL A 21 -16.38 11.00 -0.33
C VAL A 21 -16.70 11.31 1.13
N TYR A 22 -17.09 10.30 1.91
CA TYR A 22 -17.34 10.44 3.35
C TYR A 22 -16.04 10.62 4.15
N ASP A 23 -14.90 10.35 3.54
CA ASP A 23 -13.58 10.46 4.17
C ASP A 23 -13.00 11.89 4.04
N ILE A 24 -13.72 12.81 3.37
CA ILE A 24 -13.31 14.20 3.16
C ILE A 24 -13.83 15.08 4.30
N ASN A 25 -12.94 15.85 4.93
CA ASN A 25 -13.31 16.83 5.93
C ASN A 25 -13.54 18.22 5.30
N ILE A 26 -14.48 18.97 5.88
CA ILE A 26 -14.76 20.35 5.44
C ILE A 26 -13.48 21.19 5.57
N GLY A 27 -13.08 21.82 4.47
CA GLY A 27 -11.85 22.62 4.37
C GLY A 27 -10.68 21.91 3.69
N ASP A 28 -10.74 20.59 3.51
CA ASP A 28 -9.68 19.82 2.84
C ASP A 28 -9.46 20.31 1.40
N ILE A 29 -8.20 20.30 0.96
CA ILE A 29 -7.87 20.62 -0.43
C ILE A 29 -8.12 19.37 -1.26
N VAL A 30 -9.05 19.48 -2.20
CA VAL A 30 -9.47 18.42 -3.10
C VAL A 30 -9.00 18.72 -4.51
N LYS A 31 -8.40 17.73 -5.16
CA LYS A 31 -8.13 17.67 -6.60
C LYS A 31 -8.94 16.51 -7.18
N TYR A 32 -9.27 16.53 -8.47
CA TYR A 32 -10.08 15.46 -9.04
C TYR A 32 -9.82 15.24 -10.53
N ILE A 33 -10.12 14.02 -10.98
CA ILE A 33 -10.18 13.64 -12.38
C ILE A 33 -11.61 13.22 -12.68
N THR A 34 -12.23 13.87 -13.66
CA THR A 34 -13.58 13.56 -14.12
C THR A 34 -13.64 13.58 -15.64
N ILE A 35 -14.68 12.97 -16.21
CA ILE A 35 -14.93 13.03 -17.65
C ILE A 35 -15.65 14.33 -18.02
N ASP A 36 -15.32 14.90 -19.17
CA ASP A 36 -16.17 15.89 -19.82
C ASP A 36 -17.20 15.16 -20.70
N ILE A 37 -18.48 15.48 -20.49
CA ILE A 37 -19.60 14.85 -21.19
C ILE A 37 -19.61 15.24 -22.69
N ASN A 38 -18.90 16.30 -23.08
CA ASN A 38 -18.89 16.77 -24.47
C ASN A 38 -17.93 15.99 -25.37
N ASP A 39 -16.84 15.46 -24.83
CA ASP A 39 -15.79 14.77 -25.60
C ASP A 39 -15.46 13.35 -25.08
N ASP A 40 -16.10 12.91 -23.99
CA ASP A 40 -15.86 11.63 -23.32
C ASP A 40 -14.40 11.42 -22.86
N GLU A 41 -13.63 12.50 -22.70
CA GLU A 41 -12.25 12.44 -22.24
C GLU A 41 -12.10 12.77 -20.75
N GLU A 42 -11.09 12.17 -20.12
CA GLU A 42 -10.74 12.47 -18.73
C GLU A 42 -9.89 13.73 -18.65
N TYR A 43 -10.21 14.60 -17.69
CA TYR A 43 -9.44 15.79 -17.38
C TYR A 43 -9.12 15.87 -15.90
N PHE A 44 -7.89 16.31 -15.61
CA PHE A 44 -7.48 16.65 -14.26
C PHE A 44 -7.83 18.09 -13.92
N HIS A 45 -8.35 18.30 -12.72
CA HIS A 45 -8.70 19.59 -12.15
C HIS A 45 -7.96 19.82 -10.84
N ASP A 46 -7.35 21.00 -10.71
CA ASP A 46 -6.67 21.45 -9.48
C ASP A 46 -7.62 21.61 -8.29
N GLY A 47 -8.93 21.57 -8.56
CA GLY A 47 -9.99 21.60 -7.57
C GLY A 47 -9.92 22.83 -6.65
N GLY A 48 -10.01 22.61 -5.35
CA GLY A 48 -10.16 23.65 -4.33
C GLY A 48 -10.55 23.09 -2.95
N LYS A 49 -11.08 23.93 -2.07
CA LYS A 49 -11.47 23.50 -0.71
C LYS A 49 -12.83 22.81 -0.72
N TYR A 50 -12.92 21.64 -0.09
CA TYR A 50 -14.20 20.95 0.09
C TYR A 50 -15.12 21.72 1.05
N ILE A 51 -16.37 21.91 0.64
CA ILE A 51 -17.37 22.65 1.42
C ILE A 51 -18.39 21.69 2.04
N ARG A 52 -18.99 20.84 1.21
CA ARG A 52 -20.08 19.93 1.58
C ARG A 52 -20.37 18.92 0.48
N MET A 53 -21.06 17.86 0.85
CA MET A 53 -21.64 16.88 -0.08
C MET A 53 -23.11 17.22 -0.37
N GLY A 54 -23.55 16.95 -1.60
CA GLY A 54 -24.94 16.89 -2.00
C GLY A 54 -25.27 15.53 -2.60
N ASP A 55 -26.44 15.41 -3.22
CA ASP A 55 -26.82 14.14 -3.86
C ASP A 55 -25.94 13.89 -5.10
N ASN A 56 -25.11 12.84 -5.04
CA ASN A 56 -24.15 12.45 -6.07
C ASN A 56 -23.15 13.56 -6.51
N VAL A 57 -22.97 14.60 -5.70
CA VAL A 57 -22.04 15.71 -5.99
C VAL A 57 -21.28 16.13 -4.73
N ILE A 58 -20.05 16.59 -4.90
CA ILE A 58 -19.33 17.37 -3.87
C ILE A 58 -19.24 18.82 -4.32
N TYR A 59 -19.25 19.75 -3.36
CA TYR A 59 -19.07 21.17 -3.64
C TYR A 59 -17.66 21.60 -3.22
N VAL A 60 -16.95 22.19 -4.17
CA VAL A 60 -15.56 22.63 -4.01
C VAL A 60 -15.48 24.14 -4.24
N ASP A 61 -14.80 24.86 -3.35
CA ASP A 61 -14.51 26.29 -3.47
C ASP A 61 -13.11 26.52 -4.05
N ASN A 62 -13.07 27.09 -5.25
CA ASN A 62 -11.84 27.52 -5.92
C ASN A 62 -11.86 29.02 -6.30
N GLY A 63 -12.54 29.83 -5.48
CA GLY A 63 -12.92 31.21 -5.78
C GLY A 63 -14.37 31.33 -6.24
N LYS A 64 -14.97 30.21 -6.64
CA LYS A 64 -16.40 30.01 -6.83
C LYS A 64 -16.78 28.61 -6.34
N ILE A 65 -17.99 28.47 -5.80
CA ILE A 65 -18.56 27.17 -5.48
C ILE A 65 -18.87 26.42 -6.77
N THR A 66 -18.13 25.33 -7.00
CA THR A 66 -18.26 24.46 -8.17
C THR A 66 -18.78 23.08 -7.73
N PRO A 67 -19.91 22.61 -8.29
CA PRO A 67 -20.36 21.24 -8.07
C PRO A 67 -19.51 20.27 -8.91
N VAL A 68 -19.05 19.20 -8.29
CA VAL A 68 -18.28 18.12 -8.92
C VAL A 68 -19.06 16.81 -8.77
N PRO A 69 -19.52 16.20 -9.86
CA PRO A 69 -20.19 14.90 -9.82
C PRO A 69 -19.29 13.81 -9.26
N ILE A 70 -19.83 12.96 -8.39
CA ILE A 70 -19.12 11.79 -7.85
C ILE A 70 -19.20 10.64 -8.86
N LYS A 71 -20.38 10.44 -9.44
CA LYS A 71 -20.64 9.45 -10.48
C LYS A 71 -21.40 10.08 -11.63
N HIS A 72 -21.05 9.72 -12.86
CA HIS A 72 -21.86 9.97 -14.04
C HIS A 72 -22.67 8.71 -14.32
N LEU A 73 -23.99 8.86 -14.38
CA LEU A 73 -24.93 7.77 -14.55
C LEU A 73 -25.69 7.96 -15.87
N ASN A 74 -25.99 6.86 -16.53
CA ASN A 74 -26.94 6.84 -17.64
C ASN A 74 -28.37 7.08 -17.13
N PRO A 75 -29.33 7.41 -18.02
CA PRO A 75 -30.74 7.54 -17.65
C PRO A 75 -31.37 6.27 -17.05
N ASP A 76 -30.78 5.10 -17.32
CA ASP A 76 -31.18 3.81 -16.75
C ASP A 76 -30.55 3.52 -15.37
N GLY A 77 -29.70 4.42 -14.86
CA GLY A 77 -29.00 4.29 -13.59
C GLY A 77 -27.69 3.49 -13.67
N SER A 78 -27.27 3.01 -14.84
CA SER A 78 -25.98 2.35 -15.01
C SER A 78 -24.82 3.36 -14.91
N LEU A 79 -23.68 2.91 -14.37
CA LEU A 79 -22.51 3.76 -14.15
C LEU A 79 -21.76 3.97 -15.47
N ILE A 80 -21.65 5.24 -15.89
CA ILE A 80 -20.79 5.66 -17.00
C ILE A 80 -19.37 5.84 -16.48
N TYR A 81 -19.23 6.62 -15.40
CA TYR A 81 -17.93 7.01 -14.89
C TYR A 81 -17.96 7.33 -13.40
N LYS A 82 -16.87 7.05 -12.70
CA LYS A 82 -16.68 7.44 -11.30
C LYS A 82 -15.53 8.45 -11.22
N THR A 83 -15.83 9.66 -10.75
CA THR A 83 -14.84 10.71 -10.51
C THR A 83 -13.81 10.24 -9.49
N ARG A 84 -12.53 10.40 -9.83
CA ARG A 84 -11.40 10.10 -8.95
C ARG A 84 -11.07 11.34 -8.15
N ILE A 85 -11.05 11.22 -6.83
CA ILE A 85 -10.92 12.35 -5.91
C ILE A 85 -9.63 12.17 -5.11
N PHE A 86 -8.86 13.24 -5.00
CA PHE A 86 -7.58 13.25 -4.32
C PHE A 86 -7.59 14.32 -3.24
N ILE A 87 -7.16 13.99 -2.03
CA ILE A 87 -7.12 14.94 -0.91
C ILE A 87 -5.70 15.08 -0.39
N LYS A 88 -5.37 16.30 0.04
CA LYS A 88 -4.05 16.59 0.62
C LYS A 88 -4.00 15.99 2.02
N SER A 89 -2.99 15.17 2.29
CA SER A 89 -2.73 14.71 3.65
C SER A 89 -1.84 15.71 4.38
N ASP A 90 -2.26 16.18 5.56
CA ASP A 90 -1.37 16.85 6.51
C ASP A 90 -0.72 15.85 7.49
N GLU A 91 -1.20 14.61 7.56
CA GLU A 91 -0.66 13.52 8.39
C GLU A 91 -0.69 12.19 7.62
N ILE A 92 0.47 11.73 7.15
CA ILE A 92 0.61 10.35 6.69
C ILE A 92 0.69 9.46 7.94
N VAL A 93 -0.46 9.05 8.45
CA VAL A 93 -0.57 7.79 9.19
C VAL A 93 -1.71 7.03 8.54
N ASN A 94 -1.40 6.41 7.41
CA ASN A 94 -2.28 5.38 6.86
C ASN A 94 -2.24 4.21 7.87
N GLU A 95 -3.31 4.01 8.63
CA GLU A 95 -3.38 3.02 9.70
C GLU A 95 -2.97 1.62 9.19
N GLU A 96 -3.30 1.31 7.93
CA GLU A 96 -2.86 0.09 7.24
C GLU A 96 -1.34 0.00 7.12
N ILE A 97 -0.65 1.10 6.79
CA ILE A 97 0.82 1.13 6.71
C ILE A 97 1.41 0.84 8.10
N THR A 98 0.85 1.41 9.16
CA THR A 98 1.34 1.13 10.53
C THR A 98 1.10 -0.31 10.96
N GLU A 99 0.02 -0.93 10.49
CA GLU A 99 -0.26 -2.34 10.76
C GLU A 99 0.68 -3.25 9.96
N TYR A 100 0.91 -2.96 8.68
CA TYR A 100 1.89 -3.68 7.87
C TYR A 100 3.31 -3.55 8.44
N GLU A 101 3.72 -2.38 8.92
CA GLU A 101 5.00 -2.19 9.60
C GLU A 101 5.12 -3.03 10.87
N LYS A 102 4.06 -3.11 11.68
CA LYS A 102 4.02 -4.00 12.86
C LYS A 102 4.13 -5.48 12.46
N ILE A 103 3.43 -5.89 11.40
CA ILE A 103 3.49 -7.25 10.87
C ILE A 103 4.91 -7.58 10.39
N ILE A 104 5.52 -6.69 9.61
CA ILE A 104 6.88 -6.86 9.09
C ILE A 104 7.88 -6.98 10.25
N ASN A 105 7.79 -6.11 11.26
CA ASN A 105 8.66 -6.17 12.43
C ASN A 105 8.50 -7.49 13.21
N ASN A 106 7.26 -7.96 13.39
CA ASN A 106 7.01 -9.25 14.02
C ASN A 106 7.60 -10.41 13.21
N GLN A 107 7.46 -10.39 11.89
CA GLN A 107 8.04 -11.40 11.01
C GLN A 107 9.58 -11.41 11.09
N GLN A 108 10.23 -10.24 11.16
CA GLN A 108 11.68 -10.16 11.33
C GLN A 108 12.14 -10.76 12.66
N ASN A 109 11.42 -10.47 13.76
CA ASN A 109 11.73 -11.07 15.06
C ASN A 109 11.62 -12.60 15.04
N ILE A 110 10.62 -13.15 14.34
CA ILE A 110 10.45 -14.59 14.14
C ILE A 110 11.64 -15.16 13.33
N ILE A 111 12.01 -14.50 12.23
CA ILE A 111 13.14 -14.90 11.38
C ILE A 111 14.44 -14.93 12.20
N GLU A 112 14.70 -13.92 13.01
CA GLU A 112 15.88 -13.89 13.88
C GLU A 112 15.89 -15.04 14.89
N GLY A 113 14.74 -15.33 15.51
CA GLY A 113 14.58 -16.43 16.45
C GLY A 113 14.89 -17.78 15.80
N ILE A 114 14.31 -18.05 14.65
CA ILE A 114 14.53 -19.27 13.86
C ILE A 114 15.99 -19.36 13.40
N THR A 115 16.57 -18.26 12.95
CA THR A 115 17.97 -18.20 12.49
C THR A 115 18.93 -18.60 13.61
N LYS A 116 18.74 -18.06 14.82
CA LYS A 116 19.54 -18.42 16.01
C LYS A 116 19.41 -19.91 16.34
N GLN A 117 18.21 -20.48 16.26
CA GLN A 117 18.01 -21.91 16.50
C GLN A 117 18.68 -22.78 15.43
N ASN A 118 18.58 -22.41 14.15
CA ASN A 118 19.20 -23.14 13.05
C ASN A 118 20.73 -23.19 13.15
N ILE A 119 21.37 -22.09 13.60
CA ILE A 119 22.81 -22.07 13.84
C ILE A 119 23.20 -23.09 14.91
N LYS A 120 22.51 -23.08 16.06
CA LYS A 120 22.76 -24.04 17.15
C LYS A 120 22.58 -25.49 16.70
N LEU A 121 21.52 -25.77 15.93
CA LEU A 121 21.27 -27.12 15.41
C LEU A 121 22.37 -27.56 14.45
N LYS A 122 22.86 -26.67 13.57
CA LYS A 122 23.99 -26.96 12.67
C LYS A 122 25.26 -27.30 13.45
N GLU A 123 25.56 -26.57 14.52
CA GLU A 123 26.72 -26.85 15.38
C GLU A 123 26.60 -28.25 16.02
N ILE A 124 25.43 -28.60 16.56
CA ILE A 124 25.17 -29.90 17.16
C ILE A 124 25.32 -31.03 16.13
N VAL A 125 24.72 -30.88 14.95
CA VAL A 125 24.82 -31.87 13.87
C VAL A 125 26.28 -32.06 13.43
N THR A 126 27.03 -30.97 13.31
CA THR A 126 28.45 -31.02 12.94
C THR A 126 29.27 -31.78 13.98
N ALA A 127 29.09 -31.47 15.26
CA ALA A 127 29.77 -32.15 16.36
C ALA A 127 29.44 -33.65 16.42
N LEU A 128 28.16 -34.01 16.23
CA LEU A 128 27.73 -35.42 16.18
C LEU A 128 28.35 -36.17 14.99
N ASN A 129 28.41 -35.53 13.82
CA ASN A 129 29.02 -36.13 12.63
C ASN A 129 30.52 -36.39 12.82
N GLU A 130 31.26 -35.45 13.42
CA GLU A 130 32.66 -35.64 13.77
C GLU A 130 32.87 -36.79 14.76
N LYS A 131 32.03 -36.85 15.80
CA LYS A 131 32.07 -37.91 16.81
C LYS A 131 31.79 -39.28 16.19
N ASN A 132 30.77 -39.38 15.34
CA ASN A 132 30.44 -40.60 14.61
C ASN A 132 31.57 -41.04 13.68
N LYS A 133 32.26 -40.10 13.02
CA LYS A 133 33.44 -40.42 12.20
C LYS A 133 34.54 -41.05 13.04
N LYS A 134 34.88 -40.46 14.19
CA LYS A 134 35.88 -41.00 15.13
C LYS A 134 35.51 -42.40 15.63
N TYR A 135 34.24 -42.63 15.98
CA TYR A 135 33.78 -43.95 16.40
C TYR A 135 33.90 -45.00 15.30
N LYS A 136 33.53 -44.66 14.06
CA LYS A 136 33.68 -45.57 12.90
C LYS A 136 35.14 -45.94 12.66
N GLU A 137 36.06 -44.97 12.76
CA GLU A 137 37.50 -45.20 12.60
C GLU A 137 38.06 -46.09 13.72
N ALA A 138 37.64 -45.89 14.98
CA ALA A 138 38.07 -46.71 16.11
C ALA A 138 37.56 -48.16 15.98
N LEU A 139 36.29 -48.36 15.63
CA LEU A 139 35.71 -49.68 15.37
C LEU A 139 36.45 -50.42 14.27
N ARG A 140 36.78 -49.72 13.18
CA ARG A 140 37.55 -50.32 12.07
C ARG A 140 38.91 -50.82 12.54
N LYS A 141 39.65 -50.04 13.33
CA LYS A 141 40.94 -50.44 13.88
C LYS A 141 40.86 -51.64 14.82
N LEU A 142 39.80 -51.74 15.62
CA LEU A 142 39.59 -52.88 16.52
C LEU A 142 39.33 -54.18 15.74
N VAL A 143 38.46 -54.12 14.72
CA VAL A 143 38.18 -55.27 13.84
C VAL A 143 39.42 -55.71 13.05
N GLU A 144 40.26 -54.76 12.63
CA GLU A 144 41.53 -55.05 11.94
C GLU A 144 42.59 -55.63 12.89
N ALA A 145 42.54 -55.35 14.20
CA ALA A 145 43.47 -55.88 15.19
C ALA A 145 43.12 -57.29 15.72
N GLU A 146 41.89 -57.75 15.52
CA GLU A 146 41.42 -59.10 15.86
C GLU A 146 41.60 -60.13 14.72
N ARG A 147 42.12 -59.70 13.57
CA ARG A 147 42.47 -60.56 12.42
C ARG A 147 43.96 -60.84 12.37
#